data_AF-A0A0F9M9F6-F1
#
_entry.id   AF-A0A0F9M9F6-F1
#
_cell.length_a   1.000
_cell.length_b   1.000
_cell.length_c   1.000
_cell.angle_alpha   90.00
_cell.angle_beta   90.00
_cell.angle_gamma   90.00
#
_symmetry.space_group_name_H-M   'P 1'
#
loop_
_entity.id
_entity.type
_entity.pdbx_description
1 polymer ?
#
loop_
_entity_poly.entity_id
_entity_poly.type
_entity_poly.pdbx_seq_one_letter_code
_entity_poly.pdbx_strand_id
1 'polypeptide(L)'
;MDKLHTESLAELLARTLGPGWTPLVWENLGWHYAVRSPCGLLSVHPLFGTGFTAFLSDSIGGIGGKWAEHGDTPREAIDAVIKEAKKEYDLIGVVLKELNV
;
A
#
# COMPACT_ATOMS: atom_id res chain seq x y z
N MET A 1 2.45 20.66 -9.14
CA MET A 1 3.24 19.48 -9.55
C MET A 1 2.73 19.08 -10.93
N ASP A 2 3.61 18.92 -11.92
CA ASP A 2 3.22 18.46 -13.26
C ASP A 2 3.33 16.92 -13.37
N LYS A 3 2.72 16.35 -14.41
CA LYS A 3 2.63 14.91 -14.60
C LYS A 3 4.00 14.22 -14.68
N LEU A 4 4.96 14.84 -15.37
CA LEU A 4 6.31 14.28 -15.56
C LEU A 4 7.05 14.18 -14.23
N HIS A 5 6.92 15.21 -13.39
CA HIS A 5 7.49 15.19 -12.04
C HIS A 5 6.92 14.04 -11.21
N THR A 6 5.61 13.82 -11.26
CA THR A 6 4.98 12.76 -10.48
C THR A 6 5.30 11.36 -10.98
N GLU A 7 5.40 11.16 -12.29
CA GLU A 7 5.90 9.91 -12.88
C GLU A 7 7.31 9.59 -12.34
N SER A 8 8.19 10.59 -12.29
CA SER A 8 9.54 10.41 -11.74
C SER A 8 9.56 10.05 -10.25
N LEU A 9 8.65 10.64 -9.45
CA LEU A 9 8.52 10.32 -8.02
C LEU A 9 7.96 8.90 -7.80
N ALA A 10 6.98 8.50 -8.61
CA ALA A 10 6.43 7.15 -8.57
C ALA A 10 7.50 6.11 -8.93
N GLU A 11 8.31 6.36 -9.95
CA GLU A 11 9.44 5.51 -10.31
C GLU A 11 10.51 5.44 -9.21
N LEU A 12 10.85 6.57 -8.59
CA LEU A 12 11.81 6.61 -7.49
C LEU A 12 11.31 5.78 -6.31
N LEU A 13 10.04 5.93 -5.95
CA LEU A 13 9.42 5.15 -4.88
C LEU A 13 9.42 3.65 -5.21
N ALA A 14 9.11 3.27 -6.45
CA ALA A 14 9.12 1.88 -6.89
C ALA A 14 10.54 1.28 -6.77
N ARG A 15 11.55 2.01 -7.23
CA ARG A 15 12.97 1.60 -7.09
C ARG A 15 13.40 1.46 -5.64
N THR A 16 12.89 2.33 -4.75
CA THR A 16 13.19 2.32 -3.32
C THR A 16 12.62 1.08 -2.63
N LEU A 17 11.43 0.64 -3.03
CA LEU A 17 10.78 -0.55 -2.47
C LEU A 17 11.33 -1.86 -3.03
N GLY A 18 11.92 -1.82 -4.23
CA GLY A 18 12.67 -2.91 -4.84
C GLY A 18 12.09 -3.40 -6.17
N PRO A 19 12.65 -4.48 -6.74
CA PRO A 19 12.22 -5.01 -8.02
C PRO A 19 10.74 -5.42 -8.06
N GLY A 20 10.08 -5.17 -9.19
CA GLY A 20 8.71 -5.62 -9.47
C GLY A 20 7.60 -4.73 -8.92
N TRP A 21 7.93 -3.62 -8.25
CA TRP A 21 6.93 -2.61 -7.89
C TRP A 21 6.51 -1.79 -9.11
N THR A 22 5.21 -1.65 -9.31
CA THR A 22 4.64 -0.95 -10.46
C THR A 22 4.20 0.46 -10.06
N PRO A 23 4.76 1.53 -10.66
CA PRO A 23 4.30 2.89 -10.41
C PRO A 23 2.90 3.11 -11.00
N LEU A 24 2.11 3.92 -10.30
CA LEU A 24 0.75 4.31 -10.68
C LEU A 24 0.65 5.82 -10.52
N VAL A 25 0.14 6.53 -11.53
CA VAL A 25 -0.08 7.98 -11.51
C VAL A 25 -1.49 8.26 -12.01
N TRP A 26 -2.26 9.08 -11.30
CA TRP A 26 -3.64 9.41 -11.70
C TRP A 26 -4.09 10.83 -11.31
N GLU A 27 -5.30 11.15 -11.80
CA GLU A 27 -6.03 12.41 -11.74
C GLU A 27 -5.43 13.63 -12.45
N ASN A 28 -6.31 14.61 -12.74
CA ASN A 28 -6.12 15.84 -13.51
C ASN A 28 -4.78 16.54 -13.26
N LEU A 29 -3.80 16.30 -14.14
CA LEU A 29 -2.40 16.81 -14.13
C LEU A 29 -1.37 15.97 -13.35
N GLY A 30 -1.72 14.76 -12.93
CA GLY A 30 -0.81 13.77 -12.38
C GLY A 30 -0.35 14.06 -10.96
N TRP A 31 -1.12 14.77 -10.15
CA TRP A 31 -0.73 15.11 -8.78
C TRP A 31 -0.75 13.94 -7.78
N HIS A 32 -1.43 12.83 -8.09
CA HIS A 32 -1.43 11.64 -7.25
C HIS A 32 -0.57 10.53 -7.87
N TYR A 33 0.23 9.89 -7.02
CA TYR A 33 0.91 8.66 -7.36
C TYR A 33 0.87 7.65 -6.23
N ALA A 34 1.08 6.40 -6.60
CA ALA A 34 1.37 5.30 -5.69
C ALA A 34 2.27 4.29 -6.39
N VAL A 35 2.64 3.27 -5.65
CA VAL A 35 3.30 2.08 -6.17
C VAL A 35 2.56 0.84 -5.72
N ARG A 36 2.46 -0.13 -6.61
CA ARG A 36 1.79 -1.40 -6.34
C ARG A 36 2.81 -2.52 -6.26
N SER A 37 2.66 -3.37 -5.27
CA SER A 37 3.48 -4.56 -5.05
C SER A 37 3.37 -5.57 -6.19
N PRO A 38 4.37 -6.46 -6.36
CA PRO A 38 4.34 -7.51 -7.37
C PRO A 38 3.13 -8.45 -7.28
N CYS A 39 2.61 -8.70 -6.06
CA CYS A 39 1.42 -9.53 -5.85
C CYS A 39 0.10 -8.80 -6.13
N GLY A 40 0.15 -7.49 -6.37
CA GLY A 40 -1.02 -6.68 -6.72
C GLY A 40 -1.99 -6.37 -5.57
N LEU A 41 -1.69 -6.82 -4.34
CA LEU A 41 -2.56 -6.64 -3.17
C LEU A 41 -2.17 -5.45 -2.29
N LEU A 42 -0.90 -5.06 -2.31
CA LEU A 42 -0.38 -3.96 -1.51
C LEU A 42 -0.11 -2.75 -2.40
N SER A 43 -0.55 -1.56 -1.99
CA SER A 43 -0.20 -0.29 -2.61
C SER A 43 0.31 0.71 -1.58
N VAL A 44 1.30 1.53 -1.95
CA VAL A 44 1.89 2.55 -1.07
C VAL A 44 1.77 3.91 -1.73
N HIS A 45 1.24 4.86 -0.97
CA HIS A 45 0.92 6.21 -1.38
C HIS A 45 1.75 7.17 -0.54
N PRO A 46 2.37 8.20 -1.12
CA PRO A 46 2.92 9.31 -0.35
C PRO A 46 1.77 10.11 0.27
N LEU A 47 1.97 10.59 1.49
CA LEU A 47 1.17 11.67 2.07
C LEU A 47 1.89 12.98 1.80
N PHE A 48 1.16 14.00 1.36
CA PHE A 48 1.74 15.31 1.06
C PHE A 48 2.43 15.90 2.31
N GLY A 49 3.76 15.85 2.32
CA GLY A 49 4.62 16.50 3.31
C GLY A 49 4.88 15.75 4.61
N THR A 50 4.31 14.56 4.84
CA THR A 50 4.32 13.95 6.19
C THR A 50 4.44 12.43 6.27
N GLY A 51 4.76 11.72 5.18
CA GLY A 51 5.06 10.28 5.24
C GLY A 51 4.37 9.47 4.15
N PHE A 52 3.97 8.25 4.47
CA PHE A 52 3.39 7.28 3.55
C PHE A 52 2.17 6.58 4.16
N THR A 53 1.24 6.18 3.30
CA THR A 53 0.14 5.28 3.64
C THR A 53 0.24 4.03 2.80
N ALA A 54 0.20 2.87 3.44
CA ALA A 54 0.10 1.59 2.77
C ALA A 54 -1.33 1.05 2.90
N PHE A 55 -1.87 0.57 1.78
CA PHE A 55 -3.16 -0.10 1.73
C PHE A 55 -2.97 -1.56 1.35
N LEU A 56 -3.61 -2.46 2.10
CA LEU A 56 -3.71 -3.87 1.78
C LEU A 56 -5.14 -4.19 1.32
N SER A 57 -5.26 -4.61 0.06
CA SER A 57 -6.53 -4.94 -0.59
C SER A 57 -6.89 -6.40 -0.41
N ASP A 58 -8.19 -6.68 -0.45
CA ASP A 58 -8.78 -8.01 -0.59
C ASP A 58 -8.86 -8.47 -2.05
N SER A 59 -8.57 -7.57 -3.01
CA SER A 59 -8.66 -7.82 -4.45
C SER A 59 -7.40 -7.37 -5.20
N ILE A 60 -6.96 -8.20 -6.14
CA ILE A 60 -5.79 -7.90 -6.97
C ILE A 60 -6.10 -6.69 -7.85
N GLY A 61 -5.24 -5.68 -7.79
CA GLY A 61 -5.32 -4.52 -8.67
C GLY A 61 -6.24 -3.39 -8.18
N GLY A 62 -6.81 -3.51 -6.97
CA GLY A 62 -7.52 -2.42 -6.31
C GLY A 62 -6.63 -1.19 -6.04
N ILE A 63 -7.24 -0.01 -6.05
CA ILE A 63 -6.65 1.22 -5.49
C ILE A 63 -7.30 1.43 -4.12
N GLY A 64 -6.49 1.44 -3.07
CA GLY A 64 -6.97 1.36 -1.69
C GLY A 64 -6.99 -0.08 -1.17
N GLY A 65 -7.66 -0.30 -0.04
CA GLY A 65 -7.69 -1.61 0.58
C GLY A 65 -8.54 -1.62 1.85
N LYS A 66 -8.82 -2.83 2.34
CA LYS A 66 -9.54 -3.06 3.59
C LYS A 66 -8.76 -2.52 4.79
N TRP A 67 -7.44 -2.69 4.77
CA TRP A 67 -6.53 -2.16 5.78
C TRP A 67 -5.73 -1.00 5.21
N ALA A 68 -5.51 0.02 6.03
CA ALA A 68 -4.74 1.21 5.69
C ALA A 68 -3.96 1.66 6.92
N GLU A 69 -2.65 1.79 6.80
CA GLU A 69 -1.79 2.24 7.89
C GLU A 69 -0.74 3.24 7.39
N HIS A 70 -0.23 4.07 8.30
CA HIS A 70 0.75 5.11 7.99
C HIS A 70 2.15 4.80 8.54
N GLY A 71 3.15 5.46 7.99
CA GLY A 71 4.53 5.45 8.48
C GLY A 71 5.34 6.61 7.92
N ASP A 72 6.46 6.95 8.56
CA ASP A 72 7.35 8.02 8.11
C ASP A 72 8.16 7.56 6.89
N THR A 73 8.37 6.25 6.76
CA THR A 73 8.95 5.61 5.58
C THR A 73 7.96 4.68 4.87
N PRO A 74 8.18 4.36 3.58
CA PRO A 74 7.36 3.38 2.87
C PRO A 74 7.36 2.01 3.56
N ARG A 75 8.50 1.61 4.13
CA ARG A 75 8.65 0.31 4.79
C ARG A 75 7.84 0.23 6.09
N GLU A 76 7.87 1.29 6.90
CA GLU A 76 7.09 1.36 8.13
C GLU A 76 5.59 1.28 7.86
N ALA A 77 5.09 2.00 6.84
CA ALA A 77 3.69 1.92 6.45
C ALA A 77 3.29 0.48 6.03
N ILE A 78 4.16 -0.19 5.24
CA ILE A 78 3.96 -1.58 4.82
C ILE A 78 3.92 -2.53 6.03
N ASP A 79 4.89 -2.40 6.94
CA ASP A 79 4.99 -3.28 8.10
C ASP A 79 3.80 -3.08 9.04
N ALA A 80 3.34 -1.83 9.20
CA ALA A 80 2.15 -1.49 9.97
C ALA A 80 0.89 -2.13 9.39
N VAL A 81 0.62 -1.99 8.08
CA VAL A 81 -0.59 -2.55 7.47
C VAL A 81 -0.60 -4.08 7.49
N ILE A 82 0.56 -4.72 7.30
CA ILE A 82 0.69 -6.19 7.42
C ILE A 82 0.44 -6.65 8.86
N LYS A 83 0.95 -5.90 9.84
CA LYS A 83 0.73 -6.19 11.26
C LYS A 83 -0.75 -6.10 11.61
N GLU A 84 -1.46 -5.09 11.11
CA GLU A 84 -2.89 -4.93 11.36
C GLU A 84 -3.71 -6.07 10.74
N ALA A 85 -3.44 -6.39 9.47
CA ALA A 85 -4.11 -7.51 8.81
C ALA A 85 -3.90 -8.85 9.54
N LYS A 86 -2.68 -9.10 10.04
CA LYS A 86 -2.37 -10.31 10.82
C LYS A 86 -3.19 -10.42 12.11
N LYS A 87 -3.40 -9.32 12.85
CA LYS A 87 -4.23 -9.34 14.06
C LYS A 87 -5.64 -9.82 13.76
N GLU A 88 -6.22 -9.37 12.64
CA GLU A 88 -7.56 -9.79 12.25
C GLU A 88 -7.59 -11.27 11.85
N TYR A 89 -6.62 -11.75 11.07
CA TYR A 89 -6.51 -13.17 10.73
C TYR A 89 -6.33 -14.05 11.97
N ASP A 90 -5.55 -13.62 12.95
CA ASP A 90 -5.36 -14.33 14.21
C ASP A 90 -6.68 -14.42 14.98
N LEU A 91 -7.45 -13.33 15.07
CA LEU A 91 -8.77 -13.33 15.71
C LEU A 91 -9.75 -14.27 15.00
N ILE A 92 -9.82 -14.24 13.67
CA ILE A 92 -10.66 -15.15 12.88
C ILE A 92 -10.25 -16.60 13.16
N GLY A 93 -8.95 -16.89 13.22
CA GLY A 93 -8.43 -18.22 13.54
C GLY A 93 -8.84 -18.72 14.92
N VAL A 94 -8.96 -17.83 15.92
CA VAL A 94 -9.49 -18.18 17.25
C VAL A 94 -10.98 -18.50 17.18
N VAL A 95 -11.78 -17.63 16.54
CA VAL A 95 -13.23 -17.82 16.41
C VAL A 95 -13.57 -19.12 15.68
N LEU A 96 -12.88 -19.43 14.58
CA LEU A 96 -13.13 -20.67 13.83
C LEU A 96 -12.81 -21.92 14.65
N LYS A 97 -11.75 -21.89 15.47
CA LYS A 97 -11.43 -23.00 16.39
C LYS A 97 -12.54 -23.20 17.44
N GLU A 98 -13.10 -22.12 17.97
CA GLU A 98 -14.23 -22.18 18.92
C GLU A 98 -15.51 -22.71 18.28
N LEU A 99 -15.71 -22.44 16.98
CA LEU A 99 -16.84 -22.95 16.19
C LEU A 99 -16.68 -24.42 15.76
N ASN A 100 -15.54 -25.05 16.04
CA ASN A 100 -15.27 -26.46 15.75
C ASN A 100 -15.43 -26.83 14.26
N VAL A 101 -15.13 -25.87 13.36
CA VAL A 101 -15.10 -26.02 11.90
C VAL A 101 -13.68 -26.29 11.42
#